data_AF-A0A7S1H430-F1
#
_entry.id   AF-A0A7S1H430-F1
#
_cell.length_a   1.000
_cell.length_b   1.000
_cell.length_c   1.000
_cell.angle_alpha   90.00
_cell.angle_beta   90.00
_cell.angle_gamma   90.00
#
_symmetry.space_group_name_H-M   'P 1'
#
loop_
_entity.id
_entity.type
_entity.pdbx_description
1 polymer ?
#
loop_
_entity_poly.entity_id
_entity_poly.type
_entity_poly.pdbx_seq_one_letter_code
_entity_poly.pdbx_strand_id
1 'polypeptide(L)'
;GVGCGAMIELETGCNHITCKCGYEFCYVCGLKWTGGAASCGCPVWDEALLMTEIERARAERQDRRREDPRYKTRLCRNFARNGACRFDRACMFAHGAEELDQNHR
;
A
#
# COMPACT_ATOMS: atom_id res chain seq x y z
N GLY A 1 -26.70 -25.97 -1.62
CA GLY A 1 -27.58 -25.45 -2.67
C GLY A 1 -26.79 -25.38 -3.95
N VAL A 2 -27.32 -25.94 -5.05
CA VAL A 2 -26.65 -26.02 -6.34
C VAL A 2 -26.83 -24.67 -7.06
N GLY A 3 -25.75 -23.94 -7.32
CA GLY A 3 -25.78 -22.75 -8.17
C GLY A 3 -26.04 -23.13 -9.64
N CYS A 4 -26.44 -22.18 -10.48
CA CYS A 4 -26.79 -22.46 -11.88
C CYS A 4 -25.62 -22.93 -12.78
N GLY A 5 -24.38 -22.95 -12.26
CA GLY A 5 -23.19 -23.41 -12.97
C GLY A 5 -22.63 -22.44 -14.01
N ALA A 6 -23.17 -21.21 -14.10
CA ALA A 6 -22.66 -20.20 -15.00
C ALA A 6 -21.29 -19.67 -14.54
N MET A 7 -20.33 -19.66 -15.47
CA MET A 7 -19.02 -19.03 -15.25
C MET A 7 -19.17 -17.50 -15.31
N ILE A 8 -18.48 -16.82 -14.41
CA ILE A 8 -18.45 -15.37 -14.29
C ILE A 8 -17.00 -14.91 -14.13
N GLU A 9 -16.65 -13.82 -14.79
CA GLU A 9 -15.37 -13.12 -14.61
C GLU A 9 -15.66 -11.73 -14.03
N LEU A 10 -14.89 -11.32 -13.04
CA LEU A 10 -14.98 -9.98 -12.45
C LEU A 10 -13.75 -9.17 -12.86
N GLU A 11 -13.93 -8.21 -13.76
CA GLU A 11 -12.83 -7.34 -14.22
C GLU A 11 -12.51 -6.22 -13.21
N THR A 12 -13.51 -5.70 -12.49
CA THR A 12 -13.39 -4.66 -11.45
C THR A 12 -14.57 -4.71 -10.47
N GLY A 13 -14.39 -4.35 -9.19
CA GLY A 13 -15.50 -4.00 -8.28
C GLY A 13 -15.73 -4.88 -7.04
N CYS A 14 -16.94 -4.77 -6.47
CA CYS A 14 -17.37 -5.36 -5.21
C CYS A 14 -17.48 -6.89 -5.28
N ASN A 15 -17.18 -7.58 -4.17
CA ASN A 15 -17.33 -9.03 -4.02
C ASN A 15 -18.76 -9.56 -4.18
N HIS A 16 -19.76 -8.69 -4.19
CA HIS A 16 -21.15 -9.09 -4.30
C HIS A 16 -21.52 -9.43 -5.76
N ILE A 17 -21.80 -10.70 -6.04
CA ILE A 17 -22.28 -11.15 -7.34
C ILE A 17 -23.75 -11.53 -7.26
N THR A 18 -24.58 -10.88 -8.08
CA THR A 18 -25.96 -11.28 -8.36
C THR A 18 -26.00 -12.04 -9.69
N CYS A 19 -26.33 -13.33 -9.64
CA CYS A 19 -26.48 -14.14 -10.85
C CYS A 19 -27.78 -13.80 -11.60
N LYS A 20 -27.83 -14.07 -12.92
CA LYS A 20 -29.06 -13.96 -13.73
C LYS A 20 -30.23 -14.79 -13.17
N CYS A 21 -29.95 -15.86 -12.43
CA CYS A 21 -30.97 -16.66 -11.76
C CYS A 21 -31.46 -16.06 -10.43
N GLY A 22 -30.95 -14.90 -10.01
CA GLY A 22 -31.30 -14.22 -8.77
C GLY A 22 -30.53 -14.70 -7.52
N TYR A 23 -29.63 -15.67 -7.65
CA TYR A 23 -28.78 -16.10 -6.54
C TYR A 23 -27.63 -15.11 -6.31
N GLU A 24 -27.46 -14.69 -5.05
CA GLU A 24 -26.44 -13.72 -4.64
C GLU A 24 -25.34 -14.38 -3.80
N PHE A 25 -24.07 -14.09 -4.12
CA PHE A 25 -22.92 -14.71 -3.46
C PHE A 25 -21.65 -13.87 -3.54
N CYS A 26 -20.67 -14.22 -2.70
CA CYS A 26 -19.33 -13.65 -2.73
C CYS A 26 -18.51 -14.21 -3.90
N TYR A 27 -17.98 -13.34 -4.76
CA TYR A 27 -17.09 -13.70 -5.88
C TYR A 27 -15.87 -14.52 -5.43
N VAL A 28 -15.30 -14.19 -4.27
CA VAL A 28 -14.05 -14.79 -3.78
C VAL A 28 -14.25 -16.22 -3.28
N CYS A 29 -15.37 -16.52 -2.63
CA CYS A 29 -15.54 -17.79 -1.91
C CYS A 29 -16.87 -18.51 -2.16
N GLY A 30 -17.81 -17.91 -2.91
CA GLY A 30 -19.11 -18.51 -3.22
C GLY A 30 -20.13 -18.49 -2.08
N LEU A 31 -19.80 -17.93 -0.92
CA LEU A 31 -20.73 -17.87 0.22
C LEU A 31 -21.92 -16.97 -0.09
N LYS A 32 -23.11 -17.40 0.34
CA LYS A 32 -24.38 -16.74 0.08
C LYS A 32 -24.41 -15.32 0.67
N TRP A 33 -24.92 -14.36 -0.11
CA TRP A 33 -25.21 -13.01 0.36
C TRP A 33 -26.56 -12.98 1.08
N THR A 34 -26.63 -12.40 2.28
CA THR A 34 -27.85 -12.37 3.09
C THR A 34 -28.01 -11.04 3.80
N GLY A 35 -29.19 -10.42 3.69
CA GLY A 35 -29.49 -9.18 4.42
C GLY A 35 -28.63 -7.98 4.02
N GLY A 36 -28.15 -7.94 2.77
CA GLY A 36 -27.34 -6.84 2.24
C GLY A 36 -25.84 -6.91 2.58
N ALA A 37 -25.38 -7.95 3.30
CA ALA A 37 -23.97 -8.15 3.63
C ALA A 37 -23.47 -9.54 3.22
N ALA A 38 -22.17 -9.62 2.95
CA ALA A 38 -21.48 -10.90 2.78
C ALA A 38 -21.54 -11.68 4.11
N SER A 39 -21.89 -12.95 4.06
CA SER A 39 -21.76 -13.84 5.23
C SER A 39 -20.31 -14.27 5.52
N CYS A 40 -19.33 -13.69 4.82
CA CYS A 40 -17.92 -14.05 4.86
C CYS A 40 -17.02 -12.87 5.22
N GLY A 41 -15.87 -13.15 5.85
CA GLY A 41 -14.81 -12.17 6.11
C GLY A 41 -13.81 -12.01 4.96
N CYS A 42 -14.19 -12.34 3.72
CA CYS A 42 -13.30 -12.15 2.57
C CYS A 42 -12.94 -10.67 2.43
N PRO A 43 -11.66 -10.35 2.12
CA PRO A 43 -11.24 -8.96 1.97
C PRO A 43 -12.10 -8.32 0.88
N VAL A 44 -12.64 -7.14 1.19
CA VAL A 44 -13.29 -6.31 0.17
C VAL A 44 -12.22 -5.99 -0.86
N TRP A 45 -12.49 -6.25 -2.13
CA TRP A 45 -11.64 -5.74 -3.20
C TRP A 45 -11.86 -4.24 -3.25
N ASP A 46 -10.93 -3.52 -2.64
CA ASP A 46 -10.91 -2.07 -2.64
C ASP A 46 -9.54 -1.65 -3.18
N GLU A 47 -9.54 -1.04 -4.37
CA GLU A 47 -8.35 -0.45 -4.96
C GLU A 47 -7.71 0.60 -4.04
N ALA A 48 -8.50 1.26 -3.18
CA ALA A 48 -8.01 2.16 -2.17
C ALA A 48 -7.19 1.43 -1.09
N LEU A 49 -7.48 0.17 -0.78
CA LEU A 49 -6.67 -0.63 0.15
C LEU A 49 -5.29 -0.95 -0.45
N LEU A 50 -5.20 -1.24 -1.76
CA LEU A 50 -3.91 -1.46 -2.42
C LEU A 50 -3.05 -0.18 -2.40
N MET A 51 -3.66 0.97 -2.71
CA MET A 51 -2.95 2.26 -2.65
C MET A 51 -2.52 2.59 -1.22
N THR A 52 -3.40 2.39 -0.24
CA THR A 52 -3.10 2.60 1.19
C THR A 52 -1.97 1.68 1.66
N GLU A 53 -1.94 0.41 1.24
CA GLU A 53 -0.87 -0.52 1.59
C GLU A 53 0.48 -0.12 0.98
N ILE A 54 0.50 0.31 -0.28
CA ILE A 54 1.71 0.81 -0.95
C ILE A 54 2.24 2.07 -0.25
N GLU A 55 1.36 3.02 0.08
CA GLU A 55 1.72 4.25 0.80
C GLU A 55 2.26 3.96 2.19
N ARG A 56 1.58 3.09 2.95
CA ARG A 56 2.04 2.63 4.26
C ARG A 56 3.41 1.97 4.16
N ALA A 57 3.61 1.07 3.21
CA ALA A 57 4.89 0.40 3.02
C ALA A 57 6.01 1.38 2.63
N ARG A 58 5.70 2.45 1.88
CA ARG A 58 6.66 3.54 1.57
C ARG A 58 6.99 4.37 2.80
N ALA A 59 6.01 4.72 3.62
CA ALA A 59 6.21 5.46 4.87
C ALA A 59 7.08 4.67 5.86
N GLU A 60 6.75 3.40 6.09
CA GLU A 60 7.52 2.51 6.97
C GLU A 60 8.98 2.35 6.50
N ARG A 61 9.22 2.28 5.17
CA ARG A 61 10.58 2.28 4.61
C ARG A 61 11.34 3.57 4.91
N GLN A 62 10.65 4.71 4.85
CA GLN A 62 11.25 6.02 5.11
C GLN A 62 11.57 6.20 6.59
N ASP A 63 10.69 5.76 7.49
CA ASP A 63 10.87 5.87 8.94
C ASP A 63 12.04 5.02 9.43
N ARG A 64 12.12 3.76 9.01
CA ARG A 64 13.30 2.91 9.31
C ARG A 64 14.61 3.54 8.85
N ARG A 65 14.57 4.26 7.73
CA ARG A 65 15.74 4.96 7.19
C ARG A 65 16.10 6.21 7.99
N ARG A 66 15.11 6.90 8.57
CA ARG A 66 15.31 8.03 9.50
C ARG A 66 15.86 7.56 10.85
N GLU A 67 15.48 6.38 11.28
CA GLU A 67 15.94 5.75 12.52
C GLU A 67 17.34 5.13 12.41
N ASP A 68 17.89 4.96 11.20
CA ASP A 68 19.27 4.48 11.04
C ASP A 68 20.23 5.46 11.74
N PRO A 69 21.08 5.00 12.67
CA PRO A 69 22.01 5.89 13.39
C PRO A 69 22.98 6.67 12.50
N ARG A 70 23.10 6.30 11.22
CA ARG A 70 23.94 7.00 10.23
C ARG A 70 23.14 8.01 9.41
N TYR A 71 21.83 8.07 9.59
CA TYR A 71 20.96 8.97 8.85
C TYR A 71 21.36 10.42 9.11
N LYS A 72 21.77 11.08 8.03
CA LYS A 72 22.09 12.50 8.02
C LYS A 72 23.17 12.93 9.03
N THR A 73 24.04 12.03 9.47
CA THR A 73 25.13 12.35 10.41
C THR A 73 26.36 13.00 9.76
N ARG A 74 26.40 13.05 8.43
CA ARG A 74 27.48 13.67 7.64
C ARG A 74 26.91 14.35 6.39
N LEU A 75 27.63 15.36 5.91
CA LEU A 75 27.28 16.11 4.70
C LEU A 75 27.42 15.28 3.42
N CYS A 76 26.50 15.49 2.47
CA CYS A 76 26.46 14.86 1.16
C CYS A 76 27.48 15.52 0.22
N ARG A 77 28.51 14.77 -0.18
CA ARG A 77 29.56 15.28 -1.09
C ARG A 77 29.04 15.71 -2.46
N ASN A 78 28.10 14.96 -3.02
CA ASN A 78 27.55 15.27 -4.35
C ASN A 78 26.75 16.57 -4.33
N PHE A 79 25.92 16.76 -3.30
CA PHE A 79 25.18 18.00 -3.14
C PHE A 79 26.11 19.18 -2.86
N ALA A 80 27.06 19.02 -1.95
CA ALA A 80 28.02 20.09 -1.62
C ALA A 80 28.85 20.54 -2.84
N ARG A 81 29.21 19.61 -3.74
CA ARG A 81 30.01 19.93 -4.93
C ARG A 81 29.16 20.49 -6.08
N ASN A 82 28.00 19.90 -6.32
CA ASN A 82 27.24 20.14 -7.55
C ASN A 82 25.97 20.97 -7.34
N GLY A 83 25.59 21.27 -6.09
CA GLY A 83 24.28 21.82 -5.74
C GLY A 83 23.10 20.86 -5.97
N ALA A 84 23.38 19.63 -6.40
CA ALA A 84 22.37 18.64 -6.77
C ALA A 84 22.80 17.23 -6.35
N CYS A 85 21.83 16.43 -5.93
CA CYS A 85 22.02 15.04 -5.55
C CYS A 85 20.96 14.17 -6.22
N ARG A 86 21.39 13.11 -6.92
CA ARG A 86 20.48 12.16 -7.59
C ARG A 86 19.51 11.44 -6.66
N PHE A 87 19.76 11.47 -5.36
CA PHE A 87 18.95 10.80 -4.35
C PHE A 87 17.97 11.75 -3.66
N ASP A 88 18.09 13.07 -3.88
CA ASP A 88 17.19 14.08 -3.32
C ASP A 88 16.86 13.83 -1.83
N ARG A 89 15.58 13.85 -1.43
CA ARG A 89 15.11 13.57 -0.07
C ARG A 89 15.42 12.15 0.43
N ALA A 90 15.71 11.22 -0.48
CA ALA A 90 16.17 9.87 -0.17
C ALA A 90 17.70 9.76 0.00
N CYS A 91 18.46 10.86 0.02
CA CYS A 91 19.90 10.86 0.32
C CYS A 91 20.19 10.65 1.81
N MET A 92 21.02 9.67 2.19
CA MET A 92 21.28 9.37 3.63
C MET A 92 22.22 10.38 4.28
N PHE A 93 22.76 11.31 3.50
CA PHE A 93 23.67 12.35 3.94
C PHE A 93 22.96 13.69 3.89
N ALA A 94 23.36 14.61 4.76
CA ALA A 94 22.76 15.93 4.89
C ALA A 94 23.13 16.82 3.69
N HIS A 95 22.13 17.46 3.08
CA HIS A 95 22.30 18.44 2.00
C HIS A 95 22.60 19.86 2.51
N GLY A 96 22.82 20.02 3.82
CA GLY A 96 23.15 21.30 4.45
C GLY A 96 23.26 21.12 5.96
N ALA A 97 23.52 22.21 6.66
CA ALA A 97 23.53 22.19 8.13
C ALA A 97 22.12 21.95 8.70
N GLU A 98 21.09 22.34 7.96
CA GLU A 98 19.66 22.21 8.30
C GLU A 98 19.23 20.75 8.35
N GLU A 99 19.87 19.89 7.56
CA GLU A 99 19.59 18.45 7.55
C GLU A 99 20.56 17.65 8.41
N LEU A 100 21.65 18.25 8.92
CA LEU A 100 22.72 17.52 9.61
C LEU A 100 22.31 17.19 11.04
N ASP A 101 22.12 15.91 11.33
CA ASP A 101 21.80 15.44 12.68
C ASP A 101 23.06 14.95 13.40
N GLN A 102 23.43 15.64 14.49
CA GLN A 102 24.59 15.30 15.31
C GLN A 102 24.21 14.51 16.59
N ASN A 103 22.93 14.26 16.82
CA ASN A 103 22.38 13.79 18.09
C ASN A 103 22.03 12.29 18.08
N HIS A 104 21.98 11.63 16.92
CA HIS A 104 21.87 10.17 16.82
C HIS A 104 23.22 9.47 17.11
N ARG A 105 23.71 9.55 18.35
CA ARG A 105 24.86 8.78 18.85
C ARG A 105 24.45 7.55 19.63
#